data_AF-A0A4U0WV11-F1
#
_entry.id   AF-A0A4U0WV11-F1
#
_cell.length_a   1.000
_cell.length_b   1.000
_cell.length_c   1.000
_cell.angle_alpha   90.00
_cell.angle_beta   90.00
_cell.angle_gamma   90.00
#
_symmetry.space_group_name_H-M   'P 1'
#
loop_
_entity.id
_entity.type
_entity.pdbx_description
1 polymer ?
#
loop_
_entity_poly.entity_id
_entity_poly.type
_entity_poly.pdbx_seq_one_letter_code
_entity_poly.pdbx_strand_id
1 'polypeptide(L)'
;MYAHAGHPSAAVVLVTSALFFTTTQAGEYHDEPDKVFSFKSRPDIRAPKWNVTFHDEIRLSPGYWFVAPYEKYVDDLDTYGWVGPHIYDGHGDLVWSGNNQFDGANIMDFRLQNVSGVESLTLVDNNLSKGIVLNSQYEIVESMQWGDDPIDINDHEFQWVDNNTRNLVINSAWTRAPVEASRTVGFDGECNTIFESFKELNATTGEETFRWDSYNHIRLNESTHMNFGDTIDQA
;
A
#
# COMPACT_ATOMS: atom_id res chain seq x y z
N MET A 1 -4.20 4.81 15.65
CA MET A 1 -4.07 5.70 16.83
C MET A 1 -4.55 4.94 18.07
N TYR A 2 -3.67 4.68 19.04
CA TYR A 2 -3.95 3.86 20.23
C TYR A 2 -4.21 4.72 21.49
N ALA A 3 -5.30 4.35 22.19
CA ALA A 3 -5.66 4.38 23.62
C ALA A 3 -5.39 5.61 24.54
N HIS A 4 -6.42 6.02 25.32
CA HIS A 4 -6.63 5.52 26.70
C HIS A 4 -7.79 6.24 27.43
N ALA A 5 -8.47 5.51 28.34
CA ALA A 5 -9.08 6.09 29.54
C ALA A 5 -8.78 5.17 30.73
N GLY A 6 -8.23 5.74 31.81
CA GLY A 6 -7.93 5.02 33.05
C GLY A 6 -8.65 5.66 34.23
N HIS A 7 -8.91 4.86 35.27
CA HIS A 7 -8.90 5.28 36.68
C HIS A 7 -9.06 4.06 37.65
N PRO A 8 -8.78 4.18 38.97
CA PRO A 8 -7.57 3.62 39.59
C PRO A 8 -7.83 2.60 40.74
N SER A 9 -6.74 1.93 41.17
CA SER A 9 -6.43 1.34 42.50
C SER A 9 -7.41 0.32 43.14
N ALA A 10 -7.01 -0.75 43.83
CA ALA A 10 -5.76 -1.14 44.47
C ALA A 10 -5.74 -2.67 44.72
N ALA A 11 -4.59 -3.34 44.58
CA ALA A 11 -4.25 -4.53 45.38
C ALA A 11 -2.75 -4.84 45.26
N VAL A 12 -2.04 -4.70 46.38
CA VAL A 12 -0.65 -5.14 46.55
C VAL A 12 -0.67 -6.65 46.77
N VAL A 13 -0.05 -7.40 45.87
CA VAL A 13 0.37 -8.78 46.11
C VAL A 13 1.77 -8.95 45.55
N LEU A 14 2.74 -9.10 46.47
CA LEU A 14 4.12 -9.47 46.19
C LEU A 14 4.15 -10.95 45.82
N VAL A 15 4.39 -11.26 44.54
CA VAL A 15 4.78 -12.59 44.09
C VAL A 15 6.06 -12.44 43.28
N THR A 16 7.13 -13.02 43.82
CA THR A 16 8.41 -13.22 43.16
C THR A 16 8.21 -14.11 41.94
N SER A 17 8.36 -13.53 40.74
CA SER A 17 8.37 -14.26 39.47
C SER A 17 9.59 -13.82 38.68
N ALA A 18 10.40 -14.80 38.29
CA ALA A 18 11.57 -14.63 37.45
C ALA A 18 11.21 -13.85 36.19
N LEU A 19 11.97 -12.78 35.91
CA LEU A 19 11.90 -12.03 34.66
C LEU A 19 12.44 -12.92 33.54
N PHE A 20 11.58 -13.77 32.98
CA PHE A 20 11.70 -14.11 31.56
C PHE A 20 11.14 -12.93 30.79
N PHE A 21 12.01 -12.00 30.40
CA PHE A 21 11.72 -11.17 29.24
C PHE A 21 11.72 -12.12 28.03
N THR A 22 10.57 -12.71 27.72
CA THR A 22 10.28 -12.97 26.32
C THR A 22 10.02 -11.60 25.71
N THR A 23 11.09 -10.93 25.28
CA THR A 23 10.95 -9.97 24.20
C THR A 23 10.41 -10.77 23.03
N THR A 24 9.11 -10.62 22.75
CA THR A 24 8.60 -10.87 21.42
C THR A 24 9.35 -9.89 20.53
N GLN A 25 10.44 -10.36 19.93
CA GLN A 25 11.14 -9.65 18.90
C GLN A 25 10.21 -9.68 17.68
N ALA A 26 9.31 -8.70 17.60
CA ALA A 26 8.95 -8.18 16.28
C ALA A 26 10.30 -7.79 15.66
N GLY A 27 10.70 -8.48 14.60
CA GLY A 27 12.04 -8.32 14.05
C GLY A 27 12.28 -6.85 13.71
N GLU A 28 13.14 -6.18 14.47
CA GLU A 28 13.81 -4.97 14.02
C GLU A 28 14.68 -5.39 12.83
N TYR A 29 14.12 -5.33 11.63
CA TYR A 29 14.80 -5.67 10.37
C TYR A 29 15.78 -4.56 9.93
N HIS A 30 16.03 -3.60 10.83
CA HIS A 30 16.69 -2.36 10.54
C HIS A 30 18.20 -2.57 10.51
N ASP A 31 18.75 -2.44 9.31
CA ASP A 31 20.17 -2.40 9.00
C ASP A 31 20.93 -3.73 9.00
N GLU A 32 20.43 -4.72 8.26
CA GLU A 32 21.29 -5.78 7.74
C GLU A 32 21.97 -5.34 6.43
N PRO A 33 23.21 -4.80 6.45
CA PRO A 33 23.88 -4.28 5.25
C PRO A 33 24.07 -5.33 4.16
N ASP A 34 24.09 -6.60 4.55
CA ASP A 34 24.21 -7.73 3.62
C ASP A 34 22.93 -7.97 2.81
N LYS A 35 21.77 -7.52 3.32
CA LYS A 35 20.43 -7.67 2.68
C LYS A 35 20.05 -6.54 1.74
N VAL A 36 20.82 -5.46 1.68
CA VAL A 36 20.60 -4.34 0.76
C VAL A 36 21.79 -4.12 -0.16
N PHE A 37 21.56 -3.52 -1.32
CA PHE A 37 22.64 -3.06 -2.19
C PHE A 37 23.44 -1.93 -1.54
N SER A 38 24.72 -1.84 -1.89
CA SER A 38 25.62 -0.77 -1.43
C SER A 38 26.53 -0.37 -2.58
N PHE A 39 26.37 0.87 -3.07
CA PHE A 39 27.13 1.40 -4.19
C PHE A 39 28.09 2.49 -3.73
N LYS A 40 29.33 2.49 -4.24
CA LYS A 40 30.29 3.55 -3.92
C LYS A 40 29.88 4.91 -4.48
N SER A 41 29.28 4.93 -5.66
CA SER A 41 28.83 6.15 -6.36
C SER A 41 27.48 6.67 -5.86
N ARG A 42 26.66 5.78 -5.27
CA ARG A 42 25.32 6.05 -4.73
C ARG A 42 25.15 5.34 -3.38
N PRO A 43 25.90 5.76 -2.34
CA PRO A 43 25.81 5.14 -1.01
C PRO A 43 24.46 5.40 -0.33
N ASP A 44 23.67 6.33 -0.87
CA ASP A 44 22.31 6.65 -0.48
C ASP A 44 21.27 5.59 -0.87
N ILE A 45 21.58 4.72 -1.85
CA ILE A 45 20.66 3.67 -2.28
C ILE A 45 20.79 2.45 -1.35
N ARG A 46 19.67 2.03 -0.75
CA ARG A 46 19.60 0.85 0.14
C ARG A 46 18.50 -0.14 -0.30
N ALA A 47 18.35 -0.32 -1.61
CA ALA A 47 17.38 -1.24 -2.20
C ALA A 47 17.61 -2.70 -1.73
N PRO A 48 16.55 -3.50 -1.50
CA PRO A 48 16.68 -4.91 -1.13
C PRO A 48 17.45 -5.74 -2.17
N LYS A 49 18.28 -6.67 -1.70
CA LYS A 49 18.87 -7.74 -2.52
C LYS A 49 17.92 -8.93 -2.60
N TRP A 50 17.82 -9.51 -3.79
CA TRP A 50 17.03 -10.72 -4.02
C TRP A 50 17.91 -11.95 -4.07
N ASN A 51 17.44 -13.05 -3.46
CA ASN A 51 18.02 -14.37 -3.68
C ASN A 51 17.19 -15.10 -4.73
N VAL A 52 17.58 -14.98 -6.00
CA VAL A 52 16.83 -15.52 -7.13
C VAL A 52 17.31 -16.94 -7.44
N THR A 53 16.36 -17.89 -7.51
CA THR A 53 16.64 -19.27 -7.91
C THR A 53 16.11 -19.54 -9.30
N PHE A 54 16.99 -19.94 -10.22
CA PHE A 54 16.63 -20.31 -11.58
C PHE A 54 16.43 -21.83 -11.71
N HIS A 55 15.27 -22.24 -12.22
CA HIS A 55 15.00 -23.64 -12.53
C HIS A 55 15.32 -23.98 -14.01
N ASP A 56 15.06 -23.06 -14.94
CA ASP A 56 15.38 -23.19 -16.36
C ASP A 56 15.60 -21.79 -16.96
N GLU A 57 16.87 -21.38 -17.09
CA GLU A 57 17.26 -20.05 -17.55
C GLU A 57 16.79 -19.72 -18.97
N ILE A 58 16.71 -20.73 -19.86
CA ILE A 58 16.33 -20.54 -21.25
C ILE A 58 14.83 -20.21 -21.37
N ARG A 59 14.05 -20.56 -20.35
CA ARG A 59 12.60 -20.30 -20.30
C ARG A 59 12.23 -19.07 -19.49
N LEU A 60 13.21 -18.27 -19.06
CA LEU A 60 12.91 -17.02 -18.36
C LEU A 60 12.23 -16.04 -19.32
N SER A 61 11.12 -15.46 -18.85
CA SER A 61 10.49 -14.36 -19.56
C SER A 61 11.45 -13.16 -19.57
N PRO A 62 11.68 -12.51 -20.72
CA PRO A 62 12.43 -11.27 -20.75
C PRO A 62 11.64 -10.18 -20.01
N GLY A 63 12.34 -9.24 -19.39
CA GLY A 63 11.73 -8.07 -18.77
C GLY A 63 12.38 -7.66 -17.46
N TYR A 64 11.67 -6.79 -16.75
CA TYR A 64 12.07 -6.23 -15.47
C TYR A 64 10.98 -6.48 -14.43
N TRP A 65 11.36 -6.45 -13.16
CA TRP A 65 10.45 -6.49 -12.03
C TRP A 65 10.26 -5.09 -11.48
N PHE A 66 9.01 -4.65 -11.42
CA PHE A 66 8.60 -3.40 -10.81
C PHE A 66 8.12 -3.73 -9.41
N VAL A 67 8.85 -3.29 -8.39
CA VAL A 67 8.60 -3.68 -7.00
C VAL A 67 8.63 -2.44 -6.12
N ALA A 68 7.65 -2.29 -5.25
CA ALA A 68 7.64 -1.25 -4.23
C ALA A 68 7.50 -1.89 -2.84
N PRO A 69 8.62 -2.19 -2.14
CA PRO A 69 8.55 -2.71 -0.78
C PRO A 69 7.81 -1.72 0.12
N TYR A 70 6.90 -2.27 0.91
CA TYR A 70 6.02 -1.55 1.83
C TYR A 70 6.48 -1.76 3.28
N GLU A 71 6.33 -0.74 4.11
CA GLU A 71 6.51 -0.84 5.56
C GLU A 71 5.28 -0.30 6.30
N LYS A 72 4.80 -1.06 7.28
CA LYS A 72 3.59 -0.75 8.06
C LYS A 72 3.82 0.40 9.04
N TYR A 73 5.04 0.50 9.57
CA TYR A 73 5.45 1.53 10.51
C TYR A 73 6.61 2.33 9.92
N VAL A 74 6.29 3.24 8.98
CA VAL A 74 7.19 4.33 8.60
C VAL A 74 7.20 5.33 9.75
N ASP A 75 7.93 5.04 10.83
CA ASP A 75 8.17 6.02 11.89
C ASP A 75 9.04 7.15 11.34
N ASP A 76 8.77 8.38 11.79
CA ASP A 76 9.32 9.66 11.29
C ASP A 76 10.87 9.81 11.39
N LEU A 77 11.63 8.77 11.72
CA LEU A 77 13.04 8.90 12.13
C LEU A 77 14.07 8.00 11.44
N ASP A 78 13.69 7.22 10.44
CA ASP A 78 14.65 6.72 9.45
C ASP A 78 13.87 6.40 8.18
N THR A 79 13.98 7.25 7.16
CA THR A 79 13.45 6.94 5.83
C THR A 79 14.10 5.64 5.38
N TYR A 80 13.37 4.54 5.47
CA TYR A 80 13.86 3.23 5.13
C TYR A 80 14.33 3.25 3.69
N GLY A 81 15.66 3.23 3.47
CA GLY A 81 16.24 3.34 2.12
C GLY A 81 15.89 2.16 1.19
N TRP A 82 15.10 1.20 1.67
CA TRP A 82 14.55 0.06 0.94
C TRP A 82 13.07 0.22 0.56
N VAL A 83 12.32 1.13 1.18
CA VAL A 83 10.89 1.36 0.89
C VAL A 83 10.71 2.15 -0.41
N GLY A 84 9.57 2.01 -1.09
CA GLY A 84 9.28 2.74 -2.31
C GLY A 84 9.75 2.02 -3.59
N PRO A 85 9.71 2.67 -4.75
CA PRO A 85 9.68 1.96 -6.03
C PRO A 85 11.09 1.63 -6.50
N HIS A 86 11.27 0.39 -6.96
CA HIS A 86 12.52 -0.18 -7.43
C HIS A 86 12.29 -1.03 -8.68
N ILE A 87 13.24 -0.97 -9.61
CA ILE A 87 13.25 -1.81 -10.80
C ILE A 87 14.44 -2.76 -10.71
N TYR A 88 14.18 -4.05 -10.88
CA TYR A 88 15.20 -5.09 -10.95
C TYR A 88 15.16 -5.79 -12.31
N ASP A 89 16.30 -6.32 -12.75
CA ASP A 89 16.32 -7.23 -13.89
C ASP A 89 15.91 -8.65 -13.49
N GLY A 90 15.87 -9.57 -14.47
CA GLY A 90 15.52 -10.97 -14.23
C GLY A 90 16.49 -11.74 -13.31
N HIS A 91 17.67 -11.18 -13.02
CA HIS A 91 18.63 -11.74 -12.08
C HIS A 91 18.46 -11.22 -10.65
N GLY A 92 17.58 -10.24 -10.45
CA GLY A 92 17.41 -9.55 -9.18
C GLY A 92 18.46 -8.44 -8.96
N ASP A 93 19.21 -8.07 -10.00
CA ASP A 93 20.13 -6.93 -9.95
C ASP A 93 19.35 -5.63 -10.06
N LEU A 94 19.74 -4.64 -9.24
CA LEU A 94 19.08 -3.34 -9.21
C LEU A 94 19.37 -2.54 -10.49
N VAL A 95 18.31 -2.13 -11.19
CA VAL A 95 18.36 -1.26 -12.37
C VAL A 95 18.09 0.19 -11.98
N TRP A 96 17.11 0.43 -11.12
CA TRP A 96 16.73 1.77 -10.66
C TRP A 96 16.11 1.74 -9.26
N SER A 97 16.35 2.78 -8.48
CA SER A 97 15.72 3.03 -7.19
C SER A 97 15.14 4.44 -7.17
N GLY A 98 13.83 4.53 -6.96
CA GLY A 98 13.09 5.77 -6.76
C GLY A 98 12.91 6.13 -5.30
N ASN A 99 13.45 5.35 -4.35
CA ASN A 99 13.31 5.61 -2.91
C ASN A 99 13.55 7.08 -2.54
N ASN A 100 14.70 7.64 -2.92
CA ASN A 100 15.06 9.03 -2.62
C ASN A 100 14.24 10.08 -3.41
N GLN A 101 13.62 9.69 -4.52
CA GLN A 101 12.74 10.59 -5.28
C GLN A 101 11.37 10.74 -4.61
N PHE A 102 10.96 9.74 -3.82
CA PHE A 102 9.68 9.68 -3.11
C PHE A 102 9.89 9.67 -1.59
N ASP A 103 11.03 10.15 -1.10
CA ASP A 103 11.36 10.25 0.34
C ASP A 103 11.10 8.97 1.15
N GLY A 104 11.31 7.79 0.55
CA GLY A 104 11.02 6.50 1.17
C GLY A 104 9.54 6.25 1.49
N ALA A 105 8.63 6.91 0.76
CA ALA A 105 7.20 6.71 0.90
C ALA A 105 6.77 5.29 0.49
N ASN A 106 5.70 4.81 1.13
CA ASN A 106 4.97 3.65 0.65
C ASN A 106 4.33 3.99 -0.69
N ILE A 107 4.94 3.45 -1.74
CA ILE A 107 4.45 3.56 -3.10
C ILE A 107 3.65 2.32 -3.44
N MET A 108 2.48 2.53 -4.00
CA MET A 108 1.56 1.48 -4.40
C MET A 108 1.39 1.48 -5.90
N ASP A 109 0.94 0.35 -6.41
CA ASP A 109 0.61 0.17 -7.82
C ASP A 109 1.69 0.62 -8.84
N PHE A 110 2.96 0.36 -8.50
CA PHE A 110 4.09 0.72 -9.35
C PHE A 110 4.20 -0.21 -10.56
N ARG A 111 3.85 0.29 -11.74
CA ARG A 111 3.82 -0.50 -12.98
C ARG A 111 4.17 0.31 -14.23
N LEU A 112 4.48 -0.40 -15.30
CA LEU A 112 4.61 0.18 -16.64
C LEU A 112 3.24 0.23 -17.32
N GLN A 113 2.87 1.37 -17.87
CA GLN A 113 1.63 1.56 -18.61
C GLN A 113 1.84 2.32 -19.91
N ASN A 114 0.93 2.13 -20.85
CA ASN A 114 0.77 3.07 -21.95
C ASN A 114 -0.11 4.21 -21.42
N VAL A 115 0.43 5.42 -21.36
CA VAL A 115 -0.27 6.65 -20.97
C VAL A 115 -0.35 7.54 -22.20
N SER A 116 -1.56 7.68 -22.75
CA SER A 116 -1.81 8.50 -23.95
C SER A 116 -0.89 8.20 -25.15
N GLY A 117 -0.54 6.93 -25.35
CA GLY A 117 0.34 6.48 -26.44
C GLY A 117 1.82 6.45 -26.08
N VAL A 118 2.21 6.87 -24.88
CA VAL A 118 3.59 6.90 -24.40
C VAL A 118 3.77 5.86 -23.31
N GLU A 119 4.75 4.98 -23.47
CA GLU A 119 5.14 4.05 -22.41
C GLU A 119 5.73 4.84 -21.24
N SER A 120 5.09 4.74 -20.08
CA SER A 120 5.37 5.54 -18.89
C SER A 120 5.28 4.66 -17.66
N LEU A 121 6.05 5.02 -16.63
CA LEU A 121 5.90 4.43 -15.32
C LEU A 121 4.78 5.15 -14.57
N THR A 122 3.95 4.39 -13.88
CA THR A 122 2.86 4.91 -13.08
C THR A 122 2.97 4.36 -11.68
N LEU A 123 2.56 5.16 -10.70
CA LEU A 123 2.51 4.74 -9.31
C LEU A 123 1.50 5.57 -8.52
N VAL A 124 1.24 5.13 -7.31
CA VAL A 124 0.39 5.82 -6.34
C VAL A 124 1.24 6.17 -5.13
N ASP A 125 1.26 7.45 -4.78
CA ASP A 125 1.91 7.94 -3.57
C ASP A 125 0.85 8.24 -2.52
N ASN A 126 0.85 7.43 -1.46
CA ASN A 126 -0.13 7.53 -0.37
C ASN A 126 0.04 8.80 0.46
N ASN A 127 1.27 9.25 0.66
CA ASN A 127 1.55 10.46 1.43
C ASN A 127 0.97 11.69 0.73
N LEU A 128 1.00 11.67 -0.61
CA LEU A 128 0.44 12.74 -1.44
C LEU A 128 -1.01 12.48 -1.82
N SER A 129 -1.51 11.25 -1.63
CA SER A 129 -2.83 10.80 -2.08
C SER A 129 -3.03 11.05 -3.59
N LYS A 130 -2.03 10.69 -4.41
CA LYS A 130 -2.00 10.99 -5.86
C LYS A 130 -1.50 9.82 -6.68
N GLY A 131 -2.06 9.69 -7.88
CA GLY A 131 -1.44 8.94 -8.98
C GLY A 131 -0.36 9.78 -9.64
N ILE A 132 0.79 9.19 -9.96
CA ILE A 132 1.96 9.86 -10.52
C ILE A 132 2.39 9.16 -11.80
N VAL A 133 2.77 9.93 -12.81
CA VAL A 133 3.33 9.44 -14.08
C VAL A 133 4.77 9.91 -14.23
N LEU A 134 5.66 8.97 -14.54
CA LEU A 134 7.06 9.20 -14.83
C LEU A 134 7.37 8.89 -16.30
N ASN A 135 8.19 9.74 -16.92
CA ASN A 135 8.68 9.51 -18.28
C ASN A 135 9.80 8.45 -18.32
N SER A 136 10.33 8.18 -19.52
CA SER A 136 11.45 7.25 -19.74
C SER A 136 12.80 7.70 -19.15
N GLN A 137 12.88 8.91 -18.61
CA GLN A 137 14.03 9.42 -17.85
C GLN A 137 13.77 9.34 -16.34
N TYR A 138 12.68 8.71 -15.91
CA TYR A 138 12.22 8.60 -14.52
C TYR A 138 11.90 9.96 -13.87
N GLU A 139 11.56 10.96 -14.68
CA GLU A 139 11.13 12.27 -14.20
C GLU A 139 9.60 12.30 -14.09
N ILE A 140 9.09 12.92 -13.02
CA ILE A 140 7.65 13.12 -12.85
C ILE A 140 7.16 14.10 -13.91
N VAL A 141 6.22 13.67 -14.75
CA VAL A 141 5.63 14.49 -15.82
C VAL A 141 4.17 14.83 -15.56
N GLU A 142 3.48 14.05 -14.72
CA GLU A 142 2.10 14.30 -14.36
C GLU A 142 1.80 13.79 -12.94
N SER A 143 0.87 14.46 -12.27
CA SER A 143 0.27 13.97 -11.03
C SER A 143 -1.23 14.23 -11.05
N MET A 144 -2.03 13.21 -10.72
CA MET A 144 -3.48 13.29 -10.68
C MET A 144 -3.99 13.14 -9.25
N GLN A 145 -4.77 14.11 -8.80
CA GLN A 145 -5.57 14.01 -7.58
C GLN A 145 -6.89 13.31 -7.92
N TRP A 146 -7.26 12.26 -7.19
CA TRP A 146 -8.49 11.52 -7.46
C TRP A 146 -9.70 12.16 -6.78
N GLY A 147 -10.21 13.24 -7.38
CA GLY A 147 -11.44 13.92 -6.97
C GLY A 147 -11.39 14.64 -5.61
N ASP A 148 -12.52 15.25 -5.25
CA ASP A 148 -12.71 16.02 -4.00
C ASP A 148 -13.30 15.19 -2.85
N ASP A 149 -13.49 13.88 -3.06
CA ASP A 149 -14.17 13.01 -2.09
C ASP A 149 -13.23 12.80 -0.89
N PRO A 150 -13.62 13.13 0.35
CA PRO A 150 -12.81 12.88 1.56
C PRO A 150 -12.68 11.39 1.91
N ILE A 151 -13.03 10.52 0.97
CA ILE A 151 -13.06 9.07 1.05
C ILE A 151 -11.63 8.58 0.80
N ASP A 152 -11.08 7.81 1.74
CA ASP A 152 -9.75 7.23 1.65
C ASP A 152 -9.55 6.62 0.26
N ILE A 153 -8.58 7.20 -0.44
CA ILE A 153 -8.09 6.69 -1.70
C ILE A 153 -7.63 5.26 -1.42
N ASN A 154 -8.22 4.31 -2.13
CA ASN A 154 -7.70 2.96 -2.12
C ASN A 154 -6.60 2.92 -3.20
N ASP A 155 -5.40 2.69 -2.72
CA ASP A 155 -4.12 2.86 -3.39
C ASP A 155 -3.73 1.68 -4.28
N HIS A 156 -4.56 0.63 -4.35
CA HIS A 156 -4.22 -0.60 -5.07
C HIS A 156 -4.54 -0.56 -6.58
N GLU A 157 -5.17 0.48 -7.11
CA GLU A 157 -5.44 0.58 -8.56
C GLU A 157 -5.38 2.02 -9.09
N PHE A 158 -4.53 2.22 -10.10
CA PHE A 158 -4.44 3.41 -10.91
C PHE A 158 -4.05 3.02 -12.34
N GLN A 159 -5.03 2.89 -13.24
CA GLN A 159 -4.78 2.39 -14.59
C GLN A 159 -5.48 3.17 -15.68
N TRP A 160 -4.78 3.44 -16.79
CA TRP A 160 -5.40 3.92 -18.01
C TRP A 160 -6.18 2.79 -18.71
N VAL A 161 -7.45 3.03 -18.99
CA VAL A 161 -8.38 2.10 -19.63
C VAL A 161 -9.11 2.78 -20.80
N ASP A 162 -9.98 2.04 -21.49
CA ASP A 162 -10.79 2.53 -22.62
C ASP A 162 -9.95 3.30 -23.67
N ASN A 163 -8.87 2.66 -24.13
CA ASN A 163 -7.87 3.24 -25.05
C ASN A 163 -7.31 4.59 -24.56
N ASN A 164 -6.92 4.67 -23.29
CA ASN A 164 -6.36 5.87 -22.64
C ASN A 164 -7.33 7.04 -22.44
N THR A 165 -8.64 6.84 -22.65
CA THR A 165 -9.62 7.92 -22.46
C THR A 165 -10.10 8.03 -21.02
N ARG A 166 -9.86 7.00 -20.20
CA ARG A 166 -10.28 6.94 -18.80
C ARG A 166 -9.19 6.39 -17.89
N ASN A 167 -9.28 6.74 -16.62
CA ASN A 167 -8.51 6.14 -15.53
C ASN A 167 -9.45 5.31 -14.65
N LEU A 168 -9.10 4.04 -14.45
CA LEU A 168 -9.70 3.18 -13.45
C LEU A 168 -8.99 3.42 -12.12
N VAL A 169 -9.77 3.72 -11.09
CA VAL A 169 -9.31 3.88 -9.70
C VAL A 169 -10.27 3.17 -8.76
N ILE A 170 -9.82 2.93 -7.54
CA ILE A 170 -10.63 2.34 -6.47
C ILE A 170 -10.69 3.28 -5.25
N ASN A 171 -11.76 3.17 -4.47
CA ASN A 171 -11.99 4.00 -3.30
C ASN A 171 -12.67 3.20 -2.18
N SER A 172 -12.26 3.46 -0.94
CA SER A 172 -12.81 2.84 0.27
C SER A 172 -13.65 3.82 1.08
N ALA A 173 -14.97 3.65 1.09
CA ALA A 173 -15.89 4.49 1.85
C ALA A 173 -16.08 3.98 3.29
N TRP A 174 -15.44 4.65 4.25
CA TRP A 174 -15.63 4.41 5.68
C TRP A 174 -16.91 5.07 6.16
N THR A 175 -17.93 4.27 6.45
CA THR A 175 -19.24 4.77 6.89
C THR A 175 -19.89 3.78 7.86
N ARG A 176 -21.16 4.02 8.21
CA ARG A 176 -21.95 3.09 8.99
C ARG A 176 -22.95 2.38 8.11
N ALA A 177 -23.04 1.07 8.26
CA ALA A 177 -24.07 0.30 7.59
C ALA A 177 -25.44 0.52 8.26
N PRO A 178 -26.55 0.39 7.51
CA PRO A 178 -27.90 0.37 8.09
C PRO A 178 -28.02 -0.68 9.20
N VAL A 179 -28.87 -0.41 10.19
CA VAL A 179 -29.10 -1.33 11.32
C VAL A 179 -29.62 -2.69 10.82
N GLU A 180 -30.47 -2.69 9.79
CA GLU A 180 -30.98 -3.93 9.17
C GLU A 180 -29.85 -4.78 8.59
N ALA A 181 -28.87 -4.16 7.93
CA ALA A 181 -27.71 -4.84 7.39
C ALA A 181 -26.79 -5.32 8.52
N SER A 182 -26.54 -4.48 9.52
CA SER A 182 -25.70 -4.79 10.69
C SER A 182 -26.23 -6.00 11.48
N ARG A 183 -27.56 -6.16 11.58
CA ARG A 183 -28.18 -7.34 12.22
C ARG A 183 -27.91 -8.64 11.48
N THR A 184 -27.66 -8.62 10.18
CA THR A 184 -27.35 -9.84 9.41
C THR A 184 -26.02 -10.48 9.83
N VAL A 185 -25.16 -9.71 10.51
CA VAL A 185 -23.85 -10.13 11.01
C VAL A 185 -23.79 -10.17 12.54
N GLY A 186 -24.96 -10.16 13.19
CA GLY A 186 -25.08 -10.30 14.65
C GLY A 186 -24.88 -9.02 15.45
N PHE A 187 -24.86 -7.83 14.81
CA PHE A 187 -24.71 -6.55 15.50
C PHE A 187 -26.07 -5.84 15.65
N ASP A 188 -26.50 -5.59 16.89
CA ASP A 188 -27.77 -4.90 17.19
C ASP A 188 -27.54 -3.39 17.39
N GLY A 189 -27.22 -2.72 16.28
CA GLY A 189 -26.86 -1.30 16.20
C GLY A 189 -26.25 -0.97 14.84
N GLU A 190 -25.70 0.24 14.68
CA GLU A 190 -24.88 0.58 13.51
C GLU A 190 -23.48 -0.05 13.65
N CYS A 191 -22.96 -0.70 12.61
CA CYS A 191 -21.55 -1.11 12.56
C CYS A 191 -20.74 -0.23 11.60
N ASN A 192 -19.52 0.14 12.02
CA ASN A 192 -18.55 0.77 11.11
C ASN A 192 -18.22 -0.23 10.01
N THR A 193 -18.31 0.23 8.77
CA THR A 193 -18.17 -0.60 7.57
C THR A 193 -17.39 0.17 6.52
N ILE A 194 -16.56 -0.56 5.79
CA ILE A 194 -15.85 -0.05 4.63
C ILE A 194 -16.58 -0.57 3.40
N PHE A 195 -17.04 0.32 2.54
CA PHE A 195 -17.62 -0.04 1.25
C PHE A 195 -16.63 0.31 0.15
N GLU A 196 -16.14 -0.72 -0.53
CA GLU A 196 -15.26 -0.56 -1.68
C GLU A 196 -16.06 -0.15 -2.91
N SER A 197 -15.43 0.66 -3.75
CA SER A 197 -15.95 1.09 -5.04
C SER A 197 -14.82 1.17 -6.06
N PHE A 198 -15.17 1.04 -7.34
CA PHE A 198 -14.28 1.40 -8.43
C PHE A 198 -14.93 2.46 -9.31
N LYS A 199 -14.13 3.39 -9.80
CA LYS A 199 -14.54 4.54 -10.60
C LYS A 199 -13.77 4.55 -11.90
N GLU A 200 -14.45 4.99 -12.96
CA GLU A 200 -13.77 5.41 -14.18
C GLU A 200 -13.83 6.93 -14.26
N LEU A 201 -12.66 7.57 -14.27
CA LEU A 201 -12.51 9.00 -14.41
C LEU A 201 -12.12 9.33 -15.85
N ASN A 202 -12.62 10.42 -16.41
CA ASN A 202 -12.10 10.92 -17.68
C ASN A 202 -10.60 11.25 -17.51
N ALA A 203 -9.74 10.71 -18.37
CA ALA A 203 -8.30 10.82 -18.20
C ALA A 203 -7.76 12.26 -18.39
N THR A 204 -8.53 13.14 -19.05
CA THR A 204 -8.15 14.55 -19.27
C THR A 204 -8.76 15.48 -18.24
N THR A 205 -10.03 15.30 -17.88
CA THR A 205 -10.74 16.24 -16.99
C THR A 205 -10.76 15.78 -15.54
N GLY A 206 -10.51 14.49 -15.26
CA GLY A 206 -10.66 13.89 -13.93
C GLY A 206 -12.12 13.67 -13.50
N GLU A 207 -13.10 13.99 -14.35
CA GLU A 207 -14.53 13.85 -14.01
C GLU A 207 -14.93 12.38 -13.95
N GLU A 208 -15.71 12.01 -12.93
CA GLU A 208 -16.29 10.66 -12.80
C GLU A 208 -17.26 10.39 -13.96
N THR A 209 -16.98 9.36 -14.74
CA THR A 209 -17.81 8.90 -15.85
C THR A 209 -18.63 7.66 -15.50
N PHE A 210 -18.15 6.89 -14.52
CA PHE A 210 -18.79 5.69 -14.01
C PHE A 210 -18.34 5.41 -12.58
N ARG A 211 -19.23 4.82 -11.78
CA ARG A 211 -18.93 4.26 -10.46
C ARG A 211 -19.75 3.01 -10.20
N TRP A 212 -19.10 2.01 -9.64
CA TRP A 212 -19.76 0.89 -8.99
C TRP A 212 -19.37 0.85 -7.52
N ASP A 213 -20.34 0.60 -6.63
CA ASP A 213 -20.15 0.67 -5.18
C ASP A 213 -20.74 -0.58 -4.51
N SER A 214 -20.00 -1.19 -3.58
CA SER A 214 -20.41 -2.40 -2.88
C SER A 214 -21.63 -2.22 -1.96
N TYR A 215 -21.93 -1.01 -1.47
CA TYR A 215 -22.95 -0.74 -0.43
C TYR A 215 -24.33 -1.34 -0.70
N ASN A 216 -24.80 -1.30 -1.95
CA ASN A 216 -26.10 -1.85 -2.35
C ASN A 216 -26.00 -3.12 -3.20
N HIS A 217 -24.79 -3.65 -3.39
CA HIS A 217 -24.55 -4.79 -4.27
C HIS A 217 -24.05 -6.03 -3.52
N ILE A 218 -23.32 -5.84 -2.41
CA ILE A 218 -22.77 -6.92 -1.59
C ILE A 218 -23.36 -6.83 -0.18
N ARG A 219 -23.87 -7.95 0.34
CA ARG A 219 -24.46 -7.97 1.68
C ARG A 219 -23.37 -8.11 2.73
N LEU A 220 -23.59 -7.54 3.91
CA LEU A 220 -22.62 -7.64 5.00
C LEU A 220 -22.35 -9.10 5.40
N ASN A 221 -23.36 -9.97 5.40
CA ASN A 221 -23.17 -11.38 5.74
C ASN A 221 -22.42 -12.20 4.67
N GLU A 222 -22.05 -11.58 3.55
CA GLU A 222 -21.20 -12.13 2.49
C GLU A 222 -19.82 -11.45 2.49
N SER A 223 -19.52 -10.63 3.50
CA SER A 223 -18.32 -9.81 3.62
C SER A 223 -17.40 -10.31 4.73
N THR A 224 -16.17 -9.79 4.76
CA THR A 224 -15.21 -10.07 5.84
C THR A 224 -15.58 -9.30 7.11
N HIS A 225 -15.44 -9.96 8.26
CA HIS A 225 -15.69 -9.37 9.58
C HIS A 225 -14.38 -9.28 10.36
N MET A 226 -14.04 -8.08 10.82
CA MET A 226 -12.96 -7.89 11.78
C MET A 226 -13.58 -7.63 13.16
N ASN A 227 -13.23 -8.44 14.14
CA ASN A 227 -13.58 -8.17 15.53
C ASN A 227 -12.55 -7.21 16.14
N PHE A 228 -12.97 -6.52 17.20
CA PHE A 228 -12.06 -5.69 17.98
C PHE A 228 -10.93 -6.55 18.55
N GLY A 229 -9.70 -6.36 18.05
CA GLY A 229 -8.52 -7.13 18.43
C GLY A 229 -7.98 -8.06 17.34
N ASP A 230 -8.72 -8.26 16.25
CA ASP A 230 -8.22 -8.96 15.06
C ASP A 230 -7.21 -8.06 14.34
N THR A 231 -6.04 -8.59 14.01
CA THR A 231 -5.07 -7.93 13.12
C THR A 231 -5.45 -8.20 11.67
N ILE A 232 -5.17 -7.25 10.77
CA ILE A 232 -5.40 -7.39 9.31
C ILE A 232 -4.77 -8.68 8.74
N ASP A 233 -3.75 -9.25 9.39
CA ASP A 233 -3.12 -10.53 9.03
C ASP A 233 -3.97 -11.78 9.29
N GLN A 234 -5.19 -11.64 9.85
CA GLN A 234 -6.11 -12.74 10.17
C GLN A 234 -7.38 -12.75 9.30
N ALA A 235 -7.47 -11.86 8.31
CA ALA A 235 -8.57 -11.76 7.36
C ALA A 235 -8.22 -12.41 6.01
#